data_AF-A0AAV5UX77-F1
#
_entry.id   AF-A0AAV5UX77-F1
#
_cell.length_a   1.000
_cell.length_b   1.000
_cell.length_c   1.000
_cell.angle_alpha   90.00
_cell.angle_beta   90.00
_cell.angle_gamma   90.00
#
_symmetry.space_group_name_H-M   'P 1'
#
loop_
_entity.id
_entity.type
_entity.pdbx_description
1 polymer ?
#
loop_
_entity_poly.entity_id
_entity_poly.type
_entity_poly.pdbx_seq_one_letter_code
_entity_poly.pdbx_strand_id
1 'polypeptide(L)'
;LQTCNIPKLDINGSDVIKFFRDPFPMACARGENWVYIDSDKKVRLTEKRKNAKCEANSIEFGTDIKNINGISKELKIGEELHSEMMNVRCEDEKTIWETPLVSIKKKKFRSSGTNEGTNKKWSVLMLSFDSVSQMTFRRKLPKTVKFLEESLKAVVLNGYNIVGDGTPQAFIPILTGATEEELPLTRKRFTNASFVDDVYPFIWKNFSDAGYVTLFAEDQAHLGFANHRLKGFRDIPTDHYSRPYFQHEERFHSMNVQCVGSDAQHKVILSIDFSKLFILALVSIRS
;
A
#
# COMPACT_ATOMS: atom_id res chain seq x y z
N LEU A 1 26.75 14.81 31.49
CA LEU A 1 25.68 14.31 30.60
C LEU A 1 25.26 15.47 29.70
N GLN A 2 25.47 15.37 28.39
CA GLN A 2 25.08 16.41 27.45
C GLN A 2 23.59 16.24 27.15
N THR A 3 22.77 17.19 27.56
CA THR A 3 21.31 17.15 27.35
C THR A 3 21.02 17.40 25.87
N CYS A 4 20.43 16.43 25.18
CA CYS A 4 19.94 16.62 23.81
C CYS A 4 18.67 17.49 23.86
N ASN A 5 18.82 18.77 23.55
CA ASN A 5 17.69 19.69 23.46
C ASN A 5 17.11 19.64 22.05
N ILE A 6 15.93 18.99 21.90
CA ILE A 6 15.24 18.94 20.62
C ILE A 6 14.75 20.36 20.26
N PRO A 7 15.11 20.90 19.09
CA PRO A 7 14.70 22.23 18.69
C PRO A 7 13.18 22.30 18.54
N LYS A 8 12.57 23.36 19.09
CA LYS A 8 11.16 23.68 18.85
C LYS A 8 11.06 24.50 17.57
N LEU A 9 10.57 23.87 16.51
CA LEU A 9 10.41 24.50 15.20
C LEU A 9 9.07 25.23 15.11
N ASP A 10 9.08 26.46 14.60
CA ASP A 10 7.85 27.16 14.21
C ASP A 10 7.28 26.55 12.94
N ILE A 11 6.05 26.02 13.03
CA ILE A 11 5.37 25.40 11.90
C ILE A 11 5.05 26.36 10.76
N ASN A 12 4.89 27.65 11.06
CA ASN A 12 4.56 28.67 10.06
C ASN A 12 5.64 29.75 9.98
N GLY A 13 6.88 29.40 10.35
CA GLY A 13 8.02 30.32 10.28
C GLY A 13 8.11 31.01 8.92
N SER A 14 8.42 32.31 8.95
CA SER A 14 8.41 33.21 7.79
C SER A 14 9.26 32.71 6.61
N ASP A 15 10.33 31.99 6.91
CA ASP A 15 11.27 31.48 5.91
C ASP A 15 10.66 30.35 5.07
N VAL A 16 9.70 29.60 5.63
CA VAL A 16 9.18 28.36 5.05
C VAL A 16 7.75 28.54 4.54
N ILE A 17 6.91 29.30 5.24
CA ILE A 17 5.46 29.38 4.95
C ILE A 17 5.15 29.85 3.52
N LYS A 18 6.01 30.71 2.95
CA LYS A 18 5.90 31.22 1.58
C LYS A 18 5.96 30.14 0.49
N PHE A 19 6.55 28.98 0.81
CA PHE A 19 6.64 27.84 -0.12
C PHE A 19 5.43 26.91 -0.04
N PHE A 20 4.54 27.08 0.94
CA PHE A 20 3.38 26.22 1.13
C PHE A 20 2.11 26.90 0.60
N ARG A 21 1.38 26.20 -0.26
CA ARG A 21 0.06 26.57 -0.76
C ARG A 21 -0.86 25.37 -0.67
N ASP A 22 -2.16 25.59 -0.54
CA ASP A 22 -3.10 24.48 -0.53
C ASP A 22 -3.17 23.83 -1.92
N PRO A 23 -3.01 22.50 -2.01
CA PRO A 23 -3.10 21.82 -3.28
C PRO A 23 -4.53 21.88 -3.79
N PHE A 24 -4.69 21.97 -5.11
CA PHE A 24 -5.99 21.76 -5.72
C PHE A 24 -6.48 20.33 -5.44
N PRO A 25 -7.78 20.11 -5.20
CA PRO A 25 -8.32 18.78 -5.09
C PRO A 25 -7.93 17.93 -6.30
N MET A 26 -7.43 16.72 -6.06
CA MET A 26 -7.07 15.79 -7.12
C MET A 26 -8.30 15.46 -7.95
N ALA A 27 -8.25 15.76 -9.24
CA ALA A 27 -9.33 15.48 -10.19
C ALA A 27 -8.97 14.25 -11.03
N CYS A 28 -9.53 13.10 -10.66
CA CYS A 28 -9.40 11.88 -11.46
C CYS A 28 -10.42 11.91 -12.60
N ALA A 29 -9.92 12.17 -13.82
CA ALA A 29 -10.72 12.41 -15.00
C ALA A 29 -11.10 11.10 -15.69
N ARG A 30 -12.08 10.39 -15.14
CA ARG A 30 -12.89 9.40 -15.86
C ARG A 30 -14.35 9.56 -15.38
N GLY A 31 -15.31 9.19 -16.22
CA GLY A 31 -16.74 9.27 -15.87
C GLY A 31 -17.08 8.50 -14.59
N GLU A 32 -18.35 8.48 -14.18
CA GLU A 32 -18.78 7.76 -12.97
C GLU A 32 -18.23 6.32 -12.92
N ASN A 33 -17.59 5.90 -11.81
CA ASN A 33 -17.22 4.50 -11.62
C ASN A 33 -18.51 3.69 -11.43
N TRP A 34 -18.92 2.95 -12.46
CA TRP A 34 -20.20 2.26 -12.46
C TRP A 34 -20.11 0.76 -12.14
N VAL A 35 -18.91 0.28 -11.80
CA VAL A 35 -18.65 -1.04 -11.21
C VAL A 35 -17.84 -0.82 -9.92
N TYR A 36 -18.27 -1.42 -8.82
CA TYR A 36 -17.62 -1.25 -7.51
C TYR A 36 -17.81 -2.47 -6.62
N ILE A 37 -17.07 -2.51 -5.51
CA ILE A 37 -17.21 -3.54 -4.48
C ILE A 37 -17.93 -2.93 -3.28
N ASP A 38 -19.01 -3.56 -2.83
CA ASP A 38 -19.78 -3.10 -1.67
C ASP A 38 -19.13 -3.52 -0.32
N SER A 39 -19.75 -3.12 0.79
CA SER A 39 -19.28 -3.45 2.15
C SER A 39 -19.28 -4.96 2.45
N ASP A 40 -20.06 -5.74 1.69
CA ASP A 40 -20.14 -7.20 1.78
C ASP A 40 -19.16 -7.90 0.83
N LYS A 41 -18.21 -7.15 0.25
CA LYS A 41 -17.20 -7.60 -0.71
C LYS A 41 -17.78 -8.09 -2.04
N LYS A 42 -19.03 -7.76 -2.36
CA LYS A 42 -19.70 -8.19 -3.58
C LYS A 42 -19.54 -7.15 -4.68
N VAL A 43 -19.37 -7.64 -5.91
CA VAL A 43 -19.32 -6.79 -7.09
C VAL A 43 -20.72 -6.25 -7.38
N ARG A 44 -20.83 -4.93 -7.58
CA ARG A 44 -22.07 -4.23 -7.90
C ARG A 44 -21.90 -3.36 -9.13
N LEU A 45 -23.02 -3.11 -9.79
CA LEU A 45 -23.18 -2.12 -10.84
C LEU A 45 -24.06 -0.98 -10.34
N THR A 46 -23.88 0.21 -10.90
CA THR A 46 -24.85 1.29 -10.67
C THR A 46 -26.17 0.98 -11.35
N GLU A 47 -27.27 1.52 -10.83
CA GLU A 47 -28.62 1.31 -11.38
C GLU A 47 -28.73 1.67 -12.87
N LYS A 48 -28.00 2.71 -13.30
CA LYS A 48 -27.96 3.15 -14.70
C LYS A 48 -27.37 2.09 -15.64
N ARG A 49 -26.53 1.20 -15.13
CA ARG A 49 -25.71 0.24 -15.90
C ARG A 49 -25.97 -1.22 -15.47
N LYS A 50 -27.09 -1.50 -14.81
CA LYS A 50 -27.41 -2.83 -14.25
C LYS A 50 -27.46 -3.98 -15.27
N ASN A 51 -27.63 -3.66 -16.55
CA ASN A 51 -27.69 -4.64 -17.65
C ASN A 51 -26.34 -4.85 -18.36
N ALA A 52 -25.28 -4.19 -17.88
CA ALA A 52 -23.96 -4.30 -18.48
C ALA A 52 -23.43 -5.74 -18.43
N LYS A 53 -22.72 -6.14 -19.49
CA LYS A 53 -22.02 -7.42 -19.53
C LYS A 53 -20.59 -7.21 -19.09
N CYS A 54 -20.15 -7.97 -18.10
CA CYS A 54 -18.84 -7.82 -17.49
C CYS A 54 -18.03 -9.10 -17.61
N GLU A 55 -16.76 -8.94 -17.96
CA GLU A 55 -15.75 -9.99 -17.94
C GLU A 55 -14.58 -9.54 -17.08
N ALA A 56 -13.83 -10.51 -16.58
CA ALA A 56 -12.67 -10.23 -15.77
C ALA A 56 -11.63 -11.34 -15.83
N ASN A 57 -10.36 -10.93 -15.77
CA ASN A 57 -9.22 -11.82 -15.65
C ASN A 57 -8.46 -11.54 -14.35
N SER A 58 -7.93 -12.60 -13.72
CA SER A 58 -7.05 -12.43 -12.55
C SER A 58 -5.77 -11.70 -12.93
N ILE A 59 -5.24 -10.91 -11.98
CA ILE A 59 -3.93 -10.30 -12.03
C ILE A 59 -3.09 -10.99 -10.95
N GLU A 60 -2.10 -11.77 -11.36
CA GLU A 60 -1.30 -12.60 -10.46
C GLU A 60 0.17 -12.19 -10.50
N PHE A 61 0.86 -12.41 -9.37
CA PHE A 61 2.30 -12.22 -9.31
C PHE A 61 3.01 -13.29 -10.14
N GLY A 62 3.77 -12.89 -11.15
CA GLY A 62 4.69 -13.77 -11.85
C GLY A 62 6.13 -13.56 -11.40
N THR A 63 6.57 -12.31 -11.47
CA THR A 63 7.84 -11.81 -10.95
C THR A 63 7.62 -10.37 -10.50
N ASP A 64 8.60 -9.79 -9.83
CA ASP A 64 8.53 -8.41 -9.34
C ASP A 64 8.51 -7.33 -10.43
N ILE A 65 8.71 -7.73 -11.69
CA ILE A 65 8.65 -6.89 -12.88
C ILE A 65 7.57 -7.32 -13.86
N LYS A 66 6.83 -8.41 -13.60
CA LYS A 66 5.85 -8.94 -14.57
C LYS A 66 4.72 -9.68 -13.87
N ASN A 67 3.49 -9.29 -14.23
CA ASN A 67 2.28 -9.99 -13.82
C ASN A 67 1.97 -11.15 -14.77
N ILE A 68 1.26 -12.14 -14.26
CA ILE A 68 0.60 -13.18 -15.04
C ILE A 68 -0.88 -12.83 -15.06
N ASN A 69 -1.48 -12.79 -16.24
CA ASN A 69 -2.91 -12.56 -16.39
C ASN A 69 -3.62 -13.90 -16.57
N GLY A 70 -4.66 -14.12 -15.78
CA GLY A 70 -5.53 -15.28 -15.93
C GLY A 70 -6.37 -15.24 -17.20
N ILE A 71 -7.14 -16.29 -17.42
CA ILE A 71 -8.11 -16.36 -18.52
C ILE A 71 -9.29 -15.45 -18.19
N SER A 72 -9.74 -14.64 -19.16
CA SER A 72 -10.96 -13.83 -19.03
C SER A 72 -12.18 -14.73 -18.83
N LYS A 73 -12.99 -14.43 -17.82
CA LYS A 73 -14.23 -15.13 -17.50
C LYS A 73 -15.34 -14.13 -17.23
N GLU A 74 -16.59 -14.57 -17.41
CA GLU A 74 -17.75 -13.77 -17.02
C GLU A 74 -17.68 -13.36 -15.54
N LEU A 75 -17.91 -12.08 -15.27
CA LEU A 75 -17.96 -11.55 -13.92
C LEU A 75 -19.38 -11.60 -13.39
N LYS A 76 -19.58 -12.37 -12.32
CA LYS A 76 -20.90 -12.51 -11.69
C LYS A 76 -21.19 -11.35 -10.74
N ILE A 77 -22.19 -10.56 -11.09
CA ILE A 77 -22.66 -9.45 -10.25
C ILE A 77 -23.37 -9.99 -9.01
N GLY A 78 -23.05 -9.44 -7.83
CA GLY A 78 -23.56 -9.89 -6.55
C GLY A 78 -22.72 -10.99 -5.86
N GLU A 79 -21.65 -11.45 -6.50
CA GLU A 79 -20.66 -12.38 -5.91
C GLU A 79 -19.35 -11.65 -5.54
N GLU A 80 -18.53 -12.27 -4.69
CA GLU A 80 -17.17 -11.81 -4.42
C GLU A 80 -16.25 -12.06 -5.63
N LEU A 81 -15.16 -11.28 -5.73
CA LEU A 81 -14.14 -11.53 -6.74
C LEU A 81 -13.51 -12.93 -6.58
N HIS A 82 -13.34 -13.63 -7.70
CA HIS A 82 -12.75 -14.97 -7.69
C HIS A 82 -11.22 -14.94 -7.45
N SER A 83 -10.57 -13.79 -7.63
CA SER A 83 -9.18 -13.53 -7.23
C SER A 83 -9.11 -12.21 -6.45
N GLU A 84 -8.04 -11.98 -5.68
CA GLU A 84 -7.91 -10.74 -4.89
C GLU A 84 -7.77 -9.50 -5.78
N MET A 85 -7.20 -9.67 -6.97
CA MET A 85 -6.91 -8.60 -7.93
C MET A 85 -7.37 -9.06 -9.31
N MET A 86 -8.24 -8.28 -9.94
CA MET A 86 -8.82 -8.62 -11.23
C MET A 86 -8.92 -7.38 -12.11
N ASN A 87 -8.54 -7.51 -13.38
CA ASN A 87 -8.88 -6.50 -14.38
C ASN A 87 -10.32 -6.75 -14.81
N VAL A 88 -11.20 -5.76 -14.63
CA VAL A 88 -12.61 -5.89 -14.97
C VAL A 88 -12.92 -5.01 -16.16
N ARG A 89 -13.53 -5.60 -17.18
CA ARG A 89 -14.03 -4.91 -18.36
C ARG A 89 -15.54 -5.12 -18.46
N CYS A 90 -16.29 -4.03 -18.49
CA CYS A 90 -17.75 -4.06 -18.64
C CYS A 90 -18.16 -3.26 -19.86
N GLU A 91 -19.18 -3.74 -20.56
CA GLU A 91 -19.73 -3.13 -21.75
C GLU A 91 -21.25 -2.96 -21.59
N ASP A 92 -21.71 -1.74 -21.80
CA ASP A 92 -23.13 -1.40 -21.85
C ASP A 92 -23.39 -0.48 -23.04
N GLU A 93 -24.16 -0.99 -24.00
CA GLU A 93 -24.39 -0.38 -25.32
C GLU A 93 -23.09 -0.05 -26.07
N LYS A 94 -22.64 1.20 -26.03
CA LYS A 94 -21.39 1.70 -26.66
C LYS A 94 -20.38 2.18 -25.63
N THR A 95 -20.68 2.04 -24.35
CA THR A 95 -19.82 2.50 -23.26
C THR A 95 -19.02 1.32 -22.74
N ILE A 96 -17.70 1.42 -22.81
CA ILE A 96 -16.78 0.47 -22.20
C ILE A 96 -16.23 1.09 -20.92
N TRP A 97 -16.21 0.31 -19.86
CA TRP A 97 -15.50 0.63 -18.63
C TRP A 97 -14.51 -0.47 -18.34
N GLU A 98 -13.27 -0.09 -18.06
CA GLU A 98 -12.21 -1.03 -17.76
C GLU A 98 -11.33 -0.45 -16.65
N THR A 99 -11.28 -1.13 -15.51
CA THR A 99 -10.49 -0.71 -14.35
C THR A 99 -10.21 -1.93 -13.48
N PRO A 100 -9.01 -2.06 -12.91
CA PRO A 100 -8.71 -3.14 -11.99
C PRO A 100 -9.45 -2.95 -10.66
N LEU A 101 -10.01 -4.04 -10.13
CA LEU A 101 -10.61 -4.09 -8.81
C LEU A 101 -9.75 -4.95 -7.86
N VAL A 102 -9.74 -4.57 -6.58
CA VAL A 102 -9.02 -5.28 -5.51
C VAL A 102 -9.94 -5.56 -4.32
N SER A 103 -9.93 -6.80 -3.83
CA SER A 103 -10.62 -7.21 -2.61
C SER A 103 -9.84 -8.30 -1.90
N ILE A 104 -9.39 -8.00 -0.68
CA ILE A 104 -8.59 -8.96 0.09
C ILE A 104 -9.46 -10.11 0.58
N LYS A 105 -9.04 -11.33 0.26
CA LYS A 105 -9.69 -12.55 0.71
C LYS A 105 -9.28 -12.88 2.13
N LYS A 106 -10.26 -13.35 2.91
CA LYS A 106 -10.01 -13.73 4.30
C LYS A 106 -9.12 -14.98 4.35
N LYS A 107 -7.90 -14.83 4.85
CA LYS A 107 -7.04 -15.95 5.24
C LYS A 107 -7.28 -16.32 6.71
N LYS A 108 -7.25 -17.62 7.02
CA LYS A 108 -7.32 -18.09 8.41
C LYS A 108 -5.97 -17.87 9.08
N PHE A 109 -6.00 -17.51 10.36
CA PHE A 109 -4.81 -17.49 11.20
C PHE A 109 -4.14 -18.85 11.13
N ARG A 110 -2.82 -18.88 10.86
CA ARG A 110 -2.07 -20.13 10.88
C ARG A 110 -1.93 -20.50 12.35
N SER A 111 -2.65 -21.53 12.80
CA SER A 111 -2.47 -22.03 14.16
C SER A 111 -1.03 -22.52 14.30
N SER A 112 -0.17 -21.71 14.90
CA SER A 112 1.05 -22.22 15.50
C SER A 112 0.64 -23.36 16.42
N GLY A 113 1.18 -24.55 16.22
CA GLY A 113 0.89 -25.75 17.03
C GLY A 113 1.33 -25.65 18.49
N THR A 114 1.58 -24.43 18.98
CA THR A 114 1.88 -24.16 20.38
C THR A 114 0.58 -23.89 21.12
N ASN A 115 0.23 -24.82 22.03
CA ASN A 115 -0.68 -24.56 23.14
C ASN A 115 -0.05 -23.50 24.07
N GLU A 116 -0.01 -22.25 23.63
CA GLU A 116 0.43 -21.12 24.46
C GLU A 116 -0.79 -20.29 24.82
N GLY A 117 -1.12 -20.36 26.11
CA GLY A 117 -2.35 -19.83 26.69
C GLY A 117 -2.61 -18.37 26.40
N THR A 118 -3.90 -18.03 26.29
CA THR A 118 -4.59 -16.77 26.67
C THR A 118 -3.92 -15.40 26.44
N ASN A 119 -2.83 -15.29 25.70
CA ASN A 119 -2.20 -14.01 25.40
C ASN A 119 -2.91 -13.38 24.20
N LYS A 120 -3.62 -12.29 24.49
CA LYS A 120 -4.34 -11.48 23.51
C LYS A 120 -3.36 -10.97 22.44
N LYS A 121 -3.48 -11.47 21.22
CA LYS A 121 -2.71 -10.98 20.06
C LYS A 121 -3.33 -9.67 19.55
N TRP A 122 -2.48 -8.66 19.30
CA TRP A 122 -2.89 -7.37 18.77
C TRP A 122 -2.60 -7.27 17.28
N SER A 123 -3.49 -6.63 16.51
CA SER A 123 -3.20 -6.20 15.13
C SER A 123 -2.20 -5.04 15.15
N VAL A 124 -1.30 -4.99 14.17
CA VAL A 124 -0.26 -3.94 14.09
C VAL A 124 -0.29 -3.31 12.70
N LEU A 125 -0.79 -2.08 12.56
CA LEU A 125 -0.76 -1.34 11.28
C LEU A 125 0.46 -0.40 11.22
N MET A 126 1.24 -0.44 10.15
CA MET A 126 2.35 0.50 9.90
C MET A 126 2.06 1.39 8.69
N LEU A 127 1.31 2.48 8.90
CA LEU A 127 1.07 3.46 7.84
C LEU A 127 2.26 4.41 7.68
N SER A 128 2.73 4.59 6.45
CA SER A 128 3.88 5.42 6.11
C SER A 128 3.59 6.38 4.95
N PHE A 129 4.27 7.52 4.92
CA PHE A 129 4.11 8.52 3.87
C PHE A 129 5.48 8.86 3.29
N ASP A 130 5.60 8.85 1.97
CA ASP A 130 6.84 9.12 1.25
C ASP A 130 6.65 10.39 0.38
N SER A 131 7.47 11.44 0.40
CA SER A 131 8.57 11.78 1.30
C SER A 131 8.14 12.99 2.15
N VAL A 132 7.48 12.75 3.29
CA VAL A 132 6.89 13.83 4.10
C VAL A 132 7.70 14.06 5.38
N SER A 133 8.12 15.30 5.64
CA SER A 133 8.73 15.68 6.93
C SER A 133 7.68 15.83 8.03
N GLN A 134 8.08 15.72 9.30
CA GLN A 134 7.18 15.93 10.44
C GLN A 134 6.47 17.28 10.38
N MET A 135 7.19 18.35 10.01
CA MET A 135 6.64 19.70 9.90
C MET A 135 5.64 19.83 8.76
N THR A 136 5.92 19.20 7.60
CA THR A 136 4.98 19.17 6.48
C THR A 136 3.72 18.37 6.83
N PHE A 137 3.87 17.21 7.48
CA PHE A 137 2.74 16.39 7.94
C PHE A 137 1.83 17.19 8.86
N ARG A 138 2.41 17.88 9.85
CA ARG A 138 1.64 18.74 10.78
C ARG A 138 0.92 19.88 10.07
N ARG A 139 1.56 20.51 9.07
CA ARG A 139 0.99 21.65 8.35
C ARG A 139 -0.11 21.24 7.37
N LYS A 140 0.05 20.11 6.68
CA LYS A 140 -0.83 19.67 5.60
C LYS A 140 -1.93 18.70 6.02
N LEU A 141 -1.77 18.05 7.17
CA LEU A 141 -2.76 17.13 7.72
C LEU A 141 -3.19 17.52 9.14
N PRO A 142 -3.61 18.78 9.40
CA PRO A 142 -3.91 19.25 10.75
C PRO A 142 -5.08 18.49 11.40
N LYS A 143 -6.05 18.05 10.59
CA LYS A 143 -7.16 17.20 11.08
C LYS A 143 -6.67 15.84 11.55
N THR A 144 -5.73 15.23 10.82
CA THR A 144 -5.12 13.94 11.19
C THR A 144 -4.28 14.08 12.45
N VAL A 145 -3.48 15.15 12.56
CA VAL A 145 -2.67 15.43 13.75
C VAL A 145 -3.55 15.60 14.98
N LYS A 146 -4.62 16.40 14.86
CA LYS A 146 -5.60 16.58 15.94
C LYS A 146 -6.21 15.24 16.39
N PHE A 147 -6.61 14.41 15.43
CA PHE A 147 -7.15 13.08 15.73
C PHE A 147 -6.12 12.19 16.44
N LEU A 148 -4.88 12.12 15.95
CA LEU A 148 -3.81 11.34 16.55
C LEU A 148 -3.50 11.78 17.99
N GLU A 149 -3.33 13.09 18.21
CA GLU A 149 -2.87 13.62 19.50
C GLU A 149 -4.01 13.74 20.53
N GLU A 150 -5.19 14.19 20.13
CA GLU A 150 -6.30 14.46 21.07
C GLU A 150 -7.25 13.27 21.23
N SER A 151 -7.57 12.58 20.13
CA SER A 151 -8.57 11.51 20.15
C SER A 151 -7.96 10.15 20.45
N LEU A 152 -6.93 9.76 19.69
CA LEU A 152 -6.20 8.50 19.91
C LEU A 152 -5.19 8.57 21.04
N LYS A 153 -4.79 9.79 21.46
CA LYS A 153 -3.74 10.02 22.45
C LYS A 153 -2.44 9.28 22.09
N ALA A 154 -2.09 9.32 20.81
CA ALA A 154 -0.92 8.64 20.27
C ALA A 154 0.37 9.20 20.88
N VAL A 155 1.37 8.33 21.03
CA VAL A 155 2.70 8.74 21.47
C VAL A 155 3.44 9.38 20.30
N VAL A 156 3.79 10.66 20.44
CA VAL A 156 4.51 11.41 19.41
C VAL A 156 6.02 11.38 19.70
N LEU A 157 6.77 10.78 18.78
CA LEU A 157 8.23 10.72 18.85
C LEU A 157 8.87 11.96 18.19
N ASN A 158 8.91 13.09 18.92
CA ASN A 158 9.45 14.35 18.38
C ASN A 158 10.96 14.33 18.06
N GLY A 159 11.71 13.34 18.56
CA GLY A 159 13.13 13.14 18.25
C GLY A 159 13.39 12.06 17.20
N TYR A 160 12.34 11.49 16.60
CA TYR A 160 12.50 10.45 15.58
C TYR A 160 13.15 11.04 14.32
N ASN A 161 14.18 10.37 13.83
CA ASN A 161 14.90 10.74 12.62
C ASN A 161 15.07 9.50 11.72
N ILE A 162 15.11 9.74 10.41
CA ILE A 162 15.46 8.71 9.43
C ILE A 162 16.95 8.40 9.51
N VAL A 163 17.32 7.16 9.18
CA VAL A 163 18.72 6.70 9.21
C VAL A 163 19.46 7.05 7.92
N GLY A 164 18.73 7.40 6.85
CA GLY A 164 19.32 7.93 5.62
C GLY A 164 18.27 8.60 4.73
N ASP A 165 18.74 9.30 3.71
CA ASP A 165 17.96 10.25 2.90
C ASP A 165 17.03 9.58 1.88
N GLY A 166 17.34 8.36 1.44
CA GLY A 166 16.50 7.64 0.48
C GLY A 166 15.46 6.73 1.13
N THR A 167 14.35 6.48 0.42
CA THR A 167 13.30 5.54 0.85
C THR A 167 13.87 4.18 1.30
N PRO A 168 14.81 3.53 0.58
CA PRO A 168 15.42 2.28 1.06
C PRO A 168 16.15 2.45 2.40
N GLN A 169 16.94 3.51 2.56
CA GLN A 169 17.71 3.76 3.77
C GLN A 169 16.83 4.14 4.97
N ALA A 170 15.63 4.69 4.73
CA ALA A 170 14.66 4.94 5.78
C ALA A 170 13.89 3.67 6.18
N PHE A 171 13.43 2.88 5.21
CA PHE A 171 12.58 1.71 5.47
C PHE A 171 13.36 0.45 5.87
N ILE A 172 14.54 0.18 5.31
CA ILE A 172 15.31 -1.03 5.65
C ILE A 172 15.55 -1.13 7.17
N PRO A 173 16.01 -0.08 7.89
CA PRO A 173 16.20 -0.15 9.34
C PRO A 173 14.92 -0.39 10.12
N ILE A 174 13.82 0.24 9.71
CA ILE A 174 12.50 0.05 10.35
C ILE A 174 12.06 -1.41 10.22
N LEU A 175 12.32 -2.01 9.06
CA LEU A 175 11.80 -3.33 8.70
C LEU A 175 12.72 -4.48 9.05
N THR A 176 14.01 -4.24 9.27
CA THR A 176 15.02 -5.30 9.48
C THR A 176 15.82 -5.11 10.76
N GLY A 177 15.80 -3.92 11.36
CA GLY A 177 16.67 -3.56 12.48
C GLY A 177 18.14 -3.30 12.09
N ALA A 178 18.48 -3.31 10.80
CA ALA A 178 19.83 -3.08 10.29
C ALA A 178 19.82 -2.02 9.17
N THR A 179 20.95 -1.37 8.95
CA THR A 179 21.16 -0.45 7.83
C THR A 179 21.35 -1.19 6.50
N GLU A 180 21.18 -0.48 5.38
CA GLU A 180 21.47 -1.04 4.05
C GLU A 180 22.95 -1.48 3.91
N GLU A 181 23.86 -0.85 4.66
CA GLU A 181 25.30 -1.14 4.60
C GLU A 181 25.71 -2.37 5.42
N GLU A 182 24.96 -2.69 6.47
CA GLU A 182 25.15 -3.89 7.29
C GLU A 182 24.59 -5.16 6.64
N LEU A 183 23.67 -5.01 5.68
CA LEU A 183 23.00 -6.11 5.02
C LEU A 183 23.67 -6.49 3.68
N PRO A 184 23.45 -7.73 3.19
CA PRO A 184 24.03 -8.17 1.92
C PRO A 184 23.60 -7.30 0.73
N LEU A 185 24.43 -7.24 -0.30
CA LEU A 185 24.21 -6.39 -1.47
C LEU A 185 22.93 -6.77 -2.25
N THR A 186 21.96 -5.86 -2.30
CA THR A 186 20.71 -6.03 -3.07
C THR A 186 20.48 -4.95 -4.12
N ARG A 187 21.37 -3.96 -4.24
CA ARG A 187 21.23 -2.85 -5.20
C ARG A 187 21.35 -3.37 -6.64
N LYS A 188 20.29 -3.22 -7.45
CA LYS A 188 20.18 -3.83 -8.80
C LYS A 188 21.22 -3.37 -9.82
N ARG A 189 21.91 -2.25 -9.55
CA ARG A 189 23.02 -1.76 -10.40
C ARG A 189 24.24 -2.68 -10.39
N PHE A 190 24.35 -3.57 -9.39
CA PHE A 190 25.43 -4.54 -9.29
C PHE A 190 24.94 -5.90 -9.81
N THR A 191 25.74 -6.53 -10.66
CA THR A 191 25.40 -7.80 -11.33
C THR A 191 25.22 -8.97 -10.35
N ASN A 192 25.95 -8.96 -9.24
CA ASN A 192 25.93 -9.98 -8.19
C ASN A 192 24.94 -9.67 -7.04
N ALA A 193 24.03 -8.70 -7.21
CA ALA A 193 23.04 -8.38 -6.19
C ALA A 193 22.11 -9.58 -5.89
N SER A 194 21.72 -9.75 -4.64
CA SER A 194 20.71 -10.72 -4.19
C SER A 194 19.31 -10.09 -4.21
N PHE A 195 18.25 -10.92 -4.23
CA PHE A 195 16.88 -10.42 -4.01
C PHE A 195 16.68 -10.13 -2.53
N VAL A 196 15.84 -9.14 -2.19
CA VAL A 196 15.76 -8.66 -0.80
C VAL A 196 15.16 -9.72 0.14
N ASP A 197 14.22 -10.52 -0.32
CA ASP A 197 13.61 -11.63 0.43
C ASP A 197 14.59 -12.78 0.70
N ASP A 198 15.56 -13.00 -0.18
CA ASP A 198 16.59 -14.03 0.01
C ASP A 198 17.50 -13.71 1.22
N VAL A 199 17.81 -12.43 1.44
CA VAL A 199 18.91 -12.02 2.34
C VAL A 199 18.52 -11.08 3.48
N TYR A 200 17.37 -10.38 3.42
CA TYR A 200 16.98 -9.44 4.47
C TYR A 200 16.05 -10.09 5.51
N PRO A 201 16.26 -9.83 6.81
CA PRO A 201 15.46 -10.36 7.91
C PRO A 201 14.24 -9.46 8.16
N PHE A 202 13.38 -9.32 7.15
CA PHE A 202 12.21 -8.46 7.29
C PHE A 202 11.26 -8.91 8.40
N ILE A 203 10.79 -7.96 9.20
CA ILE A 203 9.97 -8.18 10.41
C ILE A 203 8.66 -8.93 10.13
N TRP A 204 8.10 -8.83 8.92
CA TRP A 204 6.90 -9.59 8.56
C TRP A 204 7.15 -11.10 8.53
N LYS A 205 8.39 -11.58 8.34
CA LYS A 205 8.74 -13.00 8.50
C LYS A 205 8.47 -13.45 9.93
N ASN A 206 8.89 -12.66 10.93
CA ASN A 206 8.63 -12.95 12.34
C ASN A 206 7.12 -12.94 12.66
N PHE A 207 6.37 -12.00 12.08
CA PHE A 207 4.91 -11.98 12.23
C PHE A 207 4.26 -13.22 11.58
N SER A 208 4.68 -13.59 10.38
CA SER A 208 4.22 -14.79 9.68
C SER A 208 4.49 -16.06 10.50
N ASP A 209 5.69 -16.19 11.07
CA ASP A 209 6.09 -17.31 11.94
C ASP A 209 5.27 -17.36 13.23
N ALA A 210 4.89 -16.20 13.77
CA ALA A 210 3.98 -16.08 14.92
C ALA A 210 2.49 -16.34 14.57
N GLY A 211 2.20 -16.67 13.31
CA GLY A 211 0.89 -17.06 12.78
C GLY A 211 0.05 -15.92 12.22
N TYR A 212 0.57 -14.69 12.20
CA TYR A 212 -0.15 -13.53 11.66
C TYR A 212 -0.37 -13.68 10.15
N VAL A 213 -1.49 -13.13 9.70
CA VAL A 213 -1.65 -12.82 8.27
C VAL A 213 -0.78 -11.58 8.01
N THR A 214 -0.19 -11.43 6.82
CA THR A 214 0.67 -10.29 6.50
C THR A 214 0.26 -9.60 5.20
N LEU A 215 0.50 -8.29 5.06
CA LEU A 215 0.16 -7.51 3.87
C LEU A 215 1.25 -6.48 3.62
N PHE A 216 1.80 -6.48 2.43
CA PHE A 216 2.70 -5.43 1.99
C PHE A 216 2.02 -4.67 0.86
N ALA A 217 1.83 -3.36 1.03
CA ALA A 217 1.20 -2.52 0.03
C ALA A 217 1.94 -1.21 -0.23
N GLU A 218 2.12 -0.91 -1.49
CA GLU A 218 2.63 0.38 -1.95
C GLU A 218 1.71 0.86 -3.06
N ASP A 219 1.49 2.17 -3.14
CA ASP A 219 0.64 2.77 -4.15
C ASP A 219 1.34 2.79 -5.52
N GLN A 220 2.66 3.00 -5.59
CA GLN A 220 3.39 3.09 -6.86
C GLN A 220 4.36 1.92 -7.10
N ALA A 221 4.08 1.10 -8.10
CA ALA A 221 4.90 -0.07 -8.43
C ALA A 221 6.25 0.32 -9.07
N HIS A 222 6.30 1.32 -9.96
CA HIS A 222 7.56 1.73 -10.60
C HIS A 222 8.57 2.41 -9.64
N LEU A 223 8.07 3.02 -8.56
CA LEU A 223 8.87 3.69 -7.51
C LEU A 223 8.89 2.92 -6.18
N GLY A 224 8.40 1.69 -6.16
CA GLY A 224 8.31 0.88 -4.94
C GLY A 224 9.66 0.71 -4.23
N PHE A 225 9.59 0.64 -2.90
CA PHE A 225 10.73 0.57 -1.98
C PHE A 225 11.80 -0.44 -2.41
N ALA A 226 11.38 -1.68 -2.73
CA ALA A 226 12.29 -2.77 -3.08
C ALA A 226 12.67 -2.78 -4.58
N ASN A 227 11.97 -2.03 -5.42
CA ASN A 227 12.01 -2.20 -6.88
C ASN A 227 12.73 -1.06 -7.59
N HIS A 228 12.66 0.14 -7.02
CA HIS A 228 13.24 1.31 -7.65
C HIS A 228 14.77 1.24 -7.71
N ARG A 229 15.43 0.90 -6.59
CA ARG A 229 16.90 0.81 -6.48
C ARG A 229 17.44 -0.58 -6.13
N LEU A 230 16.63 -1.41 -5.48
CA LEU A 230 17.04 -2.77 -5.11
C LEU A 230 16.58 -3.76 -6.19
N LYS A 231 17.03 -5.01 -6.08
CA LYS A 231 16.74 -6.08 -7.05
C LYS A 231 15.27 -6.51 -7.03
N GLY A 232 14.53 -6.12 -6.01
CA GLY A 232 13.16 -6.57 -5.77
C GLY A 232 13.12 -7.87 -4.99
N PHE A 233 11.92 -8.41 -4.90
CA PHE A 233 11.56 -9.69 -4.34
C PHE A 233 11.62 -10.79 -5.41
N ARG A 234 12.10 -11.96 -5.04
CA ARG A 234 12.02 -13.15 -5.89
C ARG A 234 10.61 -13.75 -5.81
N ASP A 235 10.12 -13.91 -4.59
CA ASP A 235 8.83 -14.50 -4.26
C ASP A 235 7.89 -13.48 -3.61
N ILE A 236 6.62 -13.84 -3.46
CA ILE A 236 5.63 -12.96 -2.82
C ILE A 236 6.02 -12.75 -1.34
N PRO A 237 6.24 -11.52 -0.86
CA PRO A 237 6.87 -11.27 0.45
C PRO A 237 5.92 -11.46 1.65
N THR A 238 4.61 -11.41 1.43
CA THR A 238 3.57 -11.44 2.48
C THR A 238 2.32 -12.16 1.96
N ASP A 239 1.37 -12.48 2.85
CA ASP A 239 0.14 -13.16 2.43
C ASP A 239 -0.69 -12.36 1.42
N HIS A 240 -0.67 -11.03 1.50
CA HIS A 240 -1.35 -10.13 0.58
C HIS A 240 -0.37 -9.09 0.05
N TYR A 241 -0.22 -9.01 -1.27
CA TYR A 241 0.79 -8.14 -1.86
C TYR A 241 0.19 -7.25 -2.95
N SER A 242 0.10 -5.93 -2.73
CA SER A 242 -0.61 -5.02 -3.64
C SER A 242 0.09 -4.77 -4.98
N ARG A 243 1.38 -5.09 -5.09
CA ARG A 243 2.18 -4.69 -6.25
C ARG A 243 1.61 -5.15 -7.60
N PRO A 244 1.11 -6.40 -7.79
CA PRO A 244 0.54 -6.80 -9.07
C PRO A 244 -0.60 -5.88 -9.52
N TYR A 245 -1.44 -5.43 -8.59
CA TYR A 245 -2.52 -4.47 -8.87
C TYR A 245 -1.98 -3.14 -9.41
N PHE A 246 -1.08 -2.49 -8.67
CA PHE A 246 -0.55 -1.18 -9.08
C PHE A 246 0.37 -1.27 -10.30
N GLN A 247 1.08 -2.38 -10.49
CA GLN A 247 1.86 -2.60 -11.71
C GLN A 247 0.95 -2.77 -12.94
N HIS A 248 -0.23 -3.38 -12.78
CA HIS A 248 -1.23 -3.44 -13.85
C HIS A 248 -1.78 -2.05 -14.14
N GLU A 249 -2.25 -1.34 -13.11
CA GLU A 249 -2.77 0.02 -13.26
C GLU A 249 -1.78 0.94 -14.00
N GLU A 250 -0.52 1.02 -13.53
CA GLU A 250 0.49 1.92 -14.11
C GLU A 250 0.77 1.62 -15.58
N ARG A 251 0.68 0.35 -16.00
CA ARG A 251 0.89 -0.06 -17.40
C ARG A 251 -0.30 0.23 -18.29
N PHE A 252 -1.51 -0.03 -17.80
CA PHE A 252 -2.73 0.02 -18.60
C PHE A 252 -3.36 1.41 -18.63
N HIS A 253 -3.11 2.25 -17.62
CA HIS A 253 -3.86 3.49 -17.40
C HIS A 253 -2.98 4.74 -17.24
N SER A 254 -1.71 4.63 -17.67
CA SER A 254 -0.54 5.53 -17.74
C SER A 254 -0.68 7.06 -17.91
N MET A 255 -1.89 7.62 -17.99
CA MET A 255 -2.12 9.06 -18.15
C MET A 255 -2.12 9.84 -16.82
N ASN A 256 -2.38 9.19 -15.68
CA ASN A 256 -2.25 9.81 -14.36
C ASN A 256 -2.00 8.77 -13.27
N VAL A 257 -0.73 8.59 -12.87
CA VAL A 257 -0.30 7.63 -11.84
C VAL A 257 -0.93 7.86 -10.46
N GLN A 258 -1.66 8.95 -10.25
CA GLN A 258 -2.31 9.29 -8.97
C GLN A 258 -3.80 8.87 -8.92
N CYS A 259 -4.33 8.30 -10.00
CA CYS A 259 -5.73 7.95 -10.14
C CYS A 259 -5.90 6.51 -10.62
N VAL A 260 -6.88 5.81 -10.06
CA VAL A 260 -7.33 4.51 -10.54
C VAL A 260 -8.78 4.63 -10.97
N GLY A 261 -9.00 4.63 -12.28
CA GLY A 261 -10.31 5.00 -12.81
C GLY A 261 -10.63 6.45 -12.43
N SER A 262 -11.76 6.64 -11.73
CA SER A 262 -12.24 7.93 -11.25
C SER A 262 -11.92 8.20 -9.77
N ASP A 263 -11.22 7.27 -9.12
CA ASP A 263 -10.84 7.38 -7.72
C ASP A 263 -9.36 7.75 -7.58
N ALA A 264 -9.04 8.53 -6.57
CA ALA A 264 -7.66 8.82 -6.23
C ALA A 264 -6.98 7.54 -5.69
N GLN A 265 -5.77 7.26 -6.13
CA GLN A 265 -5.01 6.07 -5.79
C GLN A 265 -4.84 5.89 -4.27
N HIS A 266 -4.59 6.99 -3.55
CA HIS A 266 -4.50 6.96 -2.09
C HIS A 266 -5.81 6.54 -1.40
N LYS A 267 -6.98 6.78 -2.03
CA LYS A 267 -8.26 6.27 -1.52
C LYS A 267 -8.41 4.79 -1.78
N VAL A 268 -7.95 4.30 -2.93
CA VAL A 268 -7.98 2.88 -3.28
C VAL A 268 -7.09 2.07 -2.34
N ILE A 269 -5.85 2.50 -2.10
CA ILE A 269 -4.98 1.79 -1.16
C ILE A 269 -5.54 1.85 0.28
N LEU A 270 -6.14 2.97 0.69
CA LEU A 270 -6.76 3.10 2.01
C LEU A 270 -8.09 2.35 2.17
N SER A 271 -8.77 2.02 1.06
CA SER A 271 -10.02 1.25 1.07
C SER A 271 -9.79 -0.26 1.11
N ILE A 272 -8.56 -0.72 0.81
CA ILE A 272 -8.15 -2.10 1.08
C ILE A 272 -8.38 -2.35 2.57
N ASP A 273 -9.33 -3.21 2.91
CA ASP A 273 -9.82 -3.37 4.29
C ASP A 273 -8.74 -3.92 5.24
N PHE A 274 -7.94 -3.02 5.81
CA PHE A 274 -6.94 -3.32 6.84
C PHE A 274 -7.56 -3.74 8.17
N SER A 275 -8.85 -3.45 8.38
CA SER A 275 -9.50 -3.58 9.70
C SER A 275 -9.83 -5.02 10.08
N LYS A 276 -9.93 -5.93 9.11
CA LYS A 276 -10.28 -7.35 9.32
C LYS A 276 -9.07 -8.28 9.27
N LEU A 277 -7.88 -7.71 9.32
CA LEU A 277 -6.65 -8.36 8.97
C LEU A 277 -5.62 -8.00 10.05
N PHE A 278 -5.29 -8.97 10.91
CA PHE A 278 -4.23 -8.84 11.91
C PHE A 278 -2.88 -8.78 11.21
N ILE A 279 -2.57 -7.61 10.64
CA ILE A 279 -1.56 -7.47 9.63
C ILE A 279 -0.69 -6.25 9.91
N LEU A 280 0.63 -6.46 9.94
CA LEU A 280 1.61 -5.46 9.51
C LEU A 280 1.29 -5.05 8.08
N ALA A 281 0.52 -3.97 7.90
CA ALA A 281 0.30 -3.34 6.62
C ALA A 281 1.23 -2.14 6.55
N LEU A 282 2.27 -2.26 5.72
CA LEU A 282 3.02 -1.11 5.25
C LEU A 282 2.25 -0.58 4.08
N VAL A 283 1.82 0.66 4.19
CA VAL A 283 1.19 1.43 3.13
C VAL A 283 2.07 2.64 2.97
N SER A 284 2.80 2.72 1.86
CA SER A 284 3.51 3.93 1.46
C SER A 284 2.58 4.73 0.56
N ILE A 285 2.19 5.93 1.00
CA ILE A 285 1.43 6.88 0.18
C ILE A 285 2.37 7.98 -0.24
N ARG A 286 2.50 8.20 -1.55
CA ARG A 286 3.27 9.34 -2.06
C ARG A 286 2.43 10.62 -2.12
N SER A 287 2.92 11.67 -1.44
CA SER A 287 2.25 12.98 -1.33
C SER A 287 2.48 13.88 -2.53
#